data_AF-A0AAD8C2I5-F1
#
_entry.id   AF-A0AAD8C2I5-F1
#
_cell.length_a   1.000
_cell.length_b   1.000
_cell.length_c   1.000
_cell.angle_alpha   90.00
_cell.angle_beta   90.00
_cell.angle_gamma   90.00
#
_symmetry.space_group_name_H-M   'P 1'
#
loop_
_entity.id
_entity.type
_entity.pdbx_description
1 polymer ?
#
loop_
_entity_poly.entity_id
_entity_poly.type
_entity_poly.pdbx_seq_one_letter_code
_entity_poly.pdbx_strand_id
1 'polypeptide(L)'
;CQAGFHGSDCSLQCSATCESMLCNRLGYCISCLPGYTGRYCKRDSSGRTFPSGIGVGLSVCGIVVIFILLLVAVIKRGRSTKGNNTLKQGMKTDTYDGVNNEMEAYHIENRSV
;
A
#
# COMPACT_ATOMS: atom_id res chain seq x y z
N CYS A 1 -15.98 35.87 -0.55
CA CYS A 1 -16.49 35.18 -1.75
C CYS A 1 -17.78 34.45 -1.38
N GLN A 2 -18.68 34.24 -2.36
CA GLN A 2 -19.85 33.39 -2.14
C GLN A 2 -19.42 31.95 -1.82
N ALA A 3 -20.24 31.21 -1.09
CA ALA A 3 -19.98 29.80 -0.80
C ALA A 3 -19.69 29.05 -2.11
N GLY A 4 -18.63 28.24 -2.13
CA GLY A 4 -18.15 27.60 -3.35
C GLY A 4 -17.12 28.37 -4.16
N PHE A 5 -16.69 29.57 -3.75
CA PHE A 5 -15.69 30.38 -4.49
C PHE A 5 -14.55 30.91 -3.59
N HIS A 6 -13.36 31.09 -4.18
CA HIS A 6 -12.16 31.60 -3.53
C HIS A 6 -11.28 32.47 -4.47
N GLY A 7 -10.14 32.96 -3.97
CA GLY A 7 -9.21 33.82 -4.71
C GLY A 7 -9.32 35.30 -4.37
N SER A 8 -8.47 36.13 -4.99
CA SER A 8 -8.51 37.59 -4.90
C SER A 8 -9.82 38.15 -5.42
N ASP A 9 -10.28 37.60 -6.56
CA ASP A 9 -11.43 38.09 -7.32
C ASP A 9 -12.65 37.16 -7.21
N CYS A 10 -12.61 36.17 -6.32
CA CYS A 10 -13.68 35.19 -6.12
C CYS A 10 -14.12 34.43 -7.39
N SER A 11 -13.24 34.36 -8.40
CA SER A 11 -13.54 33.71 -9.68
C SER A 11 -13.18 32.22 -9.70
N LEU A 12 -12.45 31.74 -8.69
CA LEU A 12 -12.02 30.34 -8.58
C LEU A 12 -13.05 29.56 -7.79
N GLN A 13 -13.49 28.42 -8.31
CA GLN A 13 -14.46 27.56 -7.63
C GLN A 13 -13.76 26.59 -6.68
N CYS A 14 -14.36 26.37 -5.50
CA CYS A 14 -13.94 25.33 -4.57
C CYS A 14 -14.08 23.94 -5.21
N SER A 15 -13.25 22.99 -4.78
CA SER A 15 -13.36 21.60 -5.26
C SER A 15 -14.72 20.99 -4.90
N ALA A 16 -15.31 20.24 -5.83
CA ALA A 16 -16.53 19.48 -5.59
C ALA A 16 -16.35 18.34 -4.57
N THR A 17 -15.11 18.01 -4.26
CA THR A 17 -14.74 17.01 -3.24
C THR A 17 -14.65 17.60 -1.83
N CYS A 18 -14.72 18.93 -1.69
CA CYS A 18 -14.90 19.58 -0.39
C CYS A 18 -16.33 19.33 0.10
N GLU A 19 -16.49 19.04 1.40
CA GLU A 19 -17.79 18.96 2.03
C GLU A 19 -18.55 20.29 1.86
N SER A 20 -19.79 20.21 1.38
CA SER A 20 -20.65 21.38 1.08
C SER A 20 -20.01 22.42 0.14
N MET A 21 -19.01 22.04 -0.67
CA MET A 21 -18.21 22.95 -1.49
C MET A 21 -17.57 24.11 -0.69
N LEU A 22 -17.31 23.93 0.60
CA LEU A 22 -16.69 24.94 1.43
C LEU A 22 -15.17 24.85 1.38
N CYS A 23 -14.54 25.95 0.97
CA CYS A 23 -13.09 26.11 0.99
C CYS A 23 -12.68 27.46 1.58
N ASN A 24 -11.44 27.54 2.08
CA ASN A 24 -10.85 28.77 2.59
C ASN A 24 -10.49 29.73 1.45
N ARG A 25 -9.97 30.92 1.79
CA ARG A 25 -9.56 31.94 0.81
C ARG A 25 -8.49 31.45 -0.18
N LEU A 26 -7.67 30.47 0.22
CA LEU A 26 -6.63 29.84 -0.58
C LEU A 26 -7.13 28.67 -1.45
N GLY A 27 -8.39 28.27 -1.30
CA GLY A 27 -8.97 27.11 -1.99
C GLY A 27 -8.81 25.77 -1.27
N TYR A 28 -8.37 25.76 0.00
CA TYR A 28 -8.30 24.54 0.79
C TYR A 28 -9.66 24.18 1.38
N CYS A 29 -10.06 22.92 1.25
CA CYS A 29 -11.32 22.46 1.81
C CYS A 29 -11.28 22.51 3.35
N ILE A 30 -12.40 22.89 3.97
CA ILE A 30 -12.54 22.84 5.44
C ILE A 30 -12.68 21.39 5.91
N SER A 31 -13.43 20.60 5.14
CA SER A 31 -13.65 19.17 5.35
C SER A 31 -13.82 18.47 3.99
N CYS A 32 -13.59 17.15 3.97
CA CYS A 32 -13.60 16.33 2.77
C CYS A 32 -14.77 15.35 2.77
N LEU A 33 -15.30 15.05 1.58
CA LEU A 33 -16.20 13.92 1.40
C LEU A 33 -15.51 12.60 1.81
N PRO A 34 -16.27 11.60 2.29
CA PRO A 34 -15.72 10.29 2.65
C PRO A 34 -14.88 9.68 1.52
N GLY A 35 -13.67 9.21 1.86
CA GLY A 35 -12.72 8.63 0.90
C GLY A 35 -11.83 9.64 0.15
N TYR A 36 -11.91 10.93 0.49
CA TYR A 36 -11.01 11.97 0.01
C TYR A 36 -10.20 12.54 1.17
N THR A 37 -8.94 12.89 0.92
CA THR A 37 -8.03 13.38 1.96
C THR A 37 -7.18 14.55 1.47
N GLY A 38 -6.47 15.20 2.41
CA GLY A 38 -5.55 16.30 2.14
C GLY A 38 -6.25 17.65 1.90
N ARG A 39 -5.46 18.71 1.69
CA ARG A 39 -5.94 20.10 1.64
C ARG A 39 -6.94 20.38 0.51
N TYR A 40 -6.91 19.56 -0.54
CA TYR A 40 -7.76 19.69 -1.72
C TYR A 40 -8.75 18.53 -1.87
N CYS A 41 -8.89 17.69 -0.85
CA CYS A 41 -9.74 16.51 -0.87
C CYS A 41 -9.53 15.70 -2.16
N LYS A 42 -8.30 15.24 -2.37
CA LYS A 42 -7.95 14.37 -3.50
C LYS A 42 -8.16 12.92 -3.08
N ARG A 43 -8.50 12.05 -4.04
CA ARG A 43 -8.44 10.60 -3.81
C ARG A 43 -6.97 10.27 -3.59
N ASP A 44 -6.65 9.67 -2.45
CA ASP A 44 -5.39 8.97 -2.32
C ASP A 44 -5.46 7.72 -3.19
N SER A 45 -4.93 7.80 -4.41
CA SER A 45 -4.61 6.61 -5.23
C SER A 45 -3.35 5.90 -4.74
N SER A 46 -2.86 6.26 -3.55
CA SER A 46 -1.77 5.59 -2.84
C SER A 46 -2.24 4.25 -2.26
N GLY A 47 -2.82 3.41 -3.12
CA GLY A 47 -3.00 1.97 -2.94
C GLY A 47 -1.68 1.21 -3.03
N ARG A 48 -0.65 1.73 -2.37
CA ARG A 48 0.48 0.98 -1.83
C ARG A 48 0.61 1.31 -0.34
N THR A 49 -0.52 1.51 0.34
CA THR A 49 -0.56 1.55 1.79
C THR A 49 -0.62 0.11 2.26
N PHE A 50 0.56 -0.50 2.39
CA PHE A 50 0.74 -1.48 3.46
C PHE A 50 0.29 -0.79 4.75
N PRO A 51 -0.55 -1.41 5.58
CA PRO A 51 -1.05 -0.79 6.80
C PRO A 51 0.15 -0.24 7.59
N SER A 52 0.01 1.01 8.02
CA SER A 52 0.98 1.80 8.79
C SER A 52 1.87 0.92 9.67
N GLY A 53 3.08 0.58 9.18
CA GLY A 53 3.91 -0.37 9.89
C GLY A 53 5.12 -0.99 9.18
N ILE A 54 5.44 -0.67 7.92
CA ILE A 54 6.71 -1.12 7.31
C ILE A 54 7.26 -0.04 6.35
N GLY A 55 8.17 0.80 6.86
CA GLY A 55 9.06 1.60 6.01
C GLY A 55 10.10 0.70 5.35
N VAL A 56 10.39 0.89 4.06
CA VAL A 56 11.52 0.29 3.30
C VAL A 56 11.90 -1.16 3.71
N GLY A 57 10.94 -2.06 3.83
CA GLY A 57 11.16 -3.36 4.50
C GLY A 57 11.43 -4.58 3.61
N LEU A 58 11.61 -4.43 2.29
CA LEU A 58 11.89 -5.56 1.40
C LEU A 58 13.23 -5.47 0.67
N SER A 59 13.84 -4.27 0.58
CA SER A 59 15.17 -4.16 -0.02
C SER A 59 16.25 -4.67 0.94
N VAL A 60 16.19 -4.28 2.22
CA VAL A 60 17.24 -4.63 3.19
C VAL A 60 17.19 -6.11 3.58
N CYS A 61 16.00 -6.69 3.78
CA CYS A 61 15.86 -8.09 4.17
C CYS A 61 16.35 -9.07 3.09
N GLY A 62 16.01 -8.80 1.81
CA GLY A 62 16.53 -9.58 0.69
C GLY A 62 18.06 -9.48 0.58
N ILE A 63 18.61 -8.26 0.72
CA ILE A 63 20.05 -8.03 0.68
C ILE A 63 20.77 -8.77 1.81
N VAL A 64 20.28 -8.70 3.05
CA VAL A 64 20.91 -9.39 4.20
C VAL A 64 20.88 -10.92 4.04
N VAL A 65 19.75 -11.49 3.60
CA VAL A 65 19.64 -12.94 3.34
C VAL A 65 20.59 -13.36 2.21
N ILE A 66 20.68 -12.57 1.13
CA ILE A 66 21.62 -12.83 0.03
C ILE A 66 23.08 -12.76 0.52
N PHE A 67 23.45 -11.74 1.31
CA PHE A 67 24.79 -11.62 1.88
C PHE A 67 25.14 -12.82 2.80
N ILE A 68 24.21 -13.25 3.65
CA ILE A 68 24.41 -14.43 4.52
C ILE A 68 24.62 -15.69 3.69
N LEU A 69 23.82 -15.92 2.63
CA LEU A 69 24.00 -17.06 1.74
C LEU A 69 25.34 -17.04 1.02
N LEU A 70 25.81 -15.86 0.57
CA LEU A 70 27.13 -15.71 -0.05
C LEU A 70 28.27 -15.99 0.94
N LEU A 71 28.19 -15.48 2.18
CA LEU A 71 29.18 -15.76 3.22
C LEU A 71 29.24 -17.27 3.55
N VAL A 72 28.08 -17.91 3.72
CA VAL A 72 27.98 -19.36 3.96
C VAL A 72 28.55 -20.15 2.76
N ALA A 73 28.29 -19.71 1.52
CA ALA A 73 28.83 -20.35 0.33
C ALA A 73 30.36 -20.20 0.23
N VAL A 74 30.94 -19.05 0.60
CA VAL A 74 32.39 -18.84 0.62
C VAL A 74 33.06 -19.73 1.67
N ILE A 75 32.51 -19.78 2.89
CA ILE A 75 33.03 -20.65 3.97
C ILE A 75 32.93 -22.13 3.57
N LYS A 76 31.81 -22.54 2.95
CA LYS A 76 31.62 -23.91 2.45
C LYS A 76 32.50 -24.23 1.23
N ARG A 77 32.79 -23.25 0.36
CA ARG A 77 33.72 -23.40 -0.77
C ARG A 77 35.17 -23.63 -0.32
N GLY A 78 35.55 -23.15 0.87
CA GLY A 78 36.81 -23.52 1.50
C GLY A 78 36.91 -25.02 1.87
N ARG A 79 35.80 -25.78 1.82
CA ARG A 79 35.77 -27.21 2.18
C ARG A 79 35.24 -28.17 1.12
N SER A 80 34.54 -27.72 0.07
CA SER A 80 34.10 -28.67 -0.96
C SER A 80 33.62 -28.00 -2.25
N THR A 81 34.37 -28.23 -3.33
CA THR A 81 33.87 -28.24 -4.69
C THR A 81 32.85 -29.38 -4.83
N LYS A 82 31.57 -29.05 -5.03
CA LYS A 82 30.51 -29.78 -5.79
C LYS A 82 29.15 -29.13 -5.46
N GLY A 83 28.25 -28.85 -6.40
CA GLY A 83 28.20 -29.32 -7.76
C GLY A 83 27.17 -28.60 -8.63
N ASN A 84 27.41 -28.80 -9.92
CA ASN A 84 26.48 -29.13 -10.98
C ASN A 84 25.56 -28.02 -11.52
N ASN A 85 25.87 -27.68 -12.78
CA ASN A 85 24.95 -27.09 -13.74
C ASN A 85 23.67 -27.93 -13.82
N THR A 86 22.55 -27.34 -13.41
CA THR A 86 21.25 -27.71 -13.93
C THR A 86 20.50 -26.44 -14.26
N LEU A 87 20.62 -25.99 -15.50
CA LEU A 87 19.55 -25.23 -16.14
C LEU A 87 18.35 -26.17 -16.22
N LYS A 88 17.47 -26.14 -15.21
CA LYS A 88 16.06 -26.48 -15.39
C LYS A 88 15.18 -25.67 -14.45
N GLN A 89 14.35 -24.89 -15.12
CA GLN A 89 12.92 -24.72 -14.85
C GLN A 89 12.56 -23.77 -13.72
N GLY A 90 12.03 -22.62 -14.17
CA GLY A 90 10.73 -22.15 -13.73
C GLY A 90 10.74 -21.53 -12.35
N MET A 91 10.52 -20.21 -12.34
CA MET A 91 9.76 -19.55 -11.29
C MET A 91 8.69 -20.51 -10.76
N LYS A 92 8.96 -21.11 -9.60
CA LYS A 92 7.92 -21.79 -8.84
C LYS A 92 6.99 -20.68 -8.39
N THR A 93 5.92 -20.50 -9.15
CA THR A 93 4.68 -19.95 -8.62
C THR A 93 4.25 -20.91 -7.52
N ASP A 94 4.74 -20.66 -6.31
CA ASP A 94 4.16 -21.22 -5.12
C ASP A 94 2.76 -20.61 -5.02
N THR A 95 1.80 -21.35 -5.58
CA THR A 95 0.44 -21.54 -5.09
C THR A 95 0.01 -20.48 -4.07
N TYR A 96 -0.51 -19.35 -4.56
CA TYR A 96 -1.40 -18.48 -3.79
C TYR A 96 -2.82 -19.07 -3.83
N ASP A 97 -2.98 -20.27 -3.26
CA ASP A 97 -4.28 -20.83 -2.89
C ASP A 97 -4.24 -21.02 -1.37
N GLY A 98 -4.80 -20.06 -0.62
CA GLY A 98 -4.75 -20.17 0.84
C GLY A 98 -5.20 -18.98 1.67
N VAL A 99 -5.76 -17.90 1.09
CA VAL A 99 -6.51 -16.88 1.86
C VAL A 99 -7.79 -16.49 1.13
N ASN A 100 -8.54 -17.51 0.69
CA ASN A 100 -9.98 -17.43 0.55
C ASN A 100 -10.50 -18.44 1.54
N ASN A 101 -10.75 -18.01 2.79
CA ASN A 101 -11.60 -18.64 3.80
C ASN A 101 -11.49 -17.86 5.12
N GLU A 102 -11.96 -16.60 5.12
CA GLU A 102 -12.33 -15.92 6.37
C GLU A 102 -13.57 -15.04 6.16
N MET A 103 -14.49 -15.49 5.29
CA MET A 103 -15.80 -14.86 5.07
C MET A 103 -16.94 -15.88 5.03
N GLU A 104 -16.87 -16.93 5.86
CA GLU A 104 -18.01 -17.85 6.06
C GLU A 104 -18.29 -18.23 7.54
N ALA A 105 -17.57 -17.68 8.52
CA ALA A 105 -17.75 -18.06 9.93
C ALA A 105 -18.56 -17.10 10.81
N TYR A 106 -18.96 -15.91 10.33
CA TYR A 106 -19.72 -14.92 11.15
C TYR A 106 -21.23 -14.86 10.85
N HIS A 107 -21.71 -15.61 9.86
CA HIS A 107 -23.13 -15.57 9.45
C HIS A 107 -23.99 -16.74 9.96
N ILE A 108 -23.44 -17.67 10.75
CA ILE A 108 -24.20 -18.82 11.29
C ILE A 108 -24.51 -18.67 12.81
N GLU A 109 -23.74 -17.88 13.57
CA GLU A 109 -23.98 -17.70 15.02
C GLU A 109 -25.23 -16.83 15.32
N ASN A 110 -25.78 -16.07 14.35
CA ASN A 110 -26.88 -15.12 14.60
C ASN A 110 -28.25 -15.55 14.03
N ARG A 111 -28.51 -16.87 13.92
CA ARG A 111 -29.85 -17.42 13.63
C ARG A 111 -30.38 -18.31 14.75
N SER A 112 -30.04 -17.96 15.99
CA SER A 112 -30.49 -18.65 17.20
C SER A 112 -30.74 -17.68 18.36
N VAL A 113 -31.33 -16.50 18.10
CA VAL A 113 -32.08 -15.69 19.09
C VAL A 113 -33.23 -14.99 18.39
#